data_AF-A0A962T5N5-F1
#
_entry.id   AF-A0A962T5N5-F1
#
_cell.length_a   1.000
_cell.length_b   1.000
_cell.length_c   1.000
_cell.angle_alpha   90.00
_cell.angle_beta   90.00
_cell.angle_gamma   90.00
#
_symmetry.space_group_name_H-M   'P 1'
#
loop_
_entity.id
_entity.type
_entity.pdbx_description
1 polymer ?
#
loop_
_entity_poly.entity_id
_entity_poly.type
_entity_poly.pdbx_seq_one_letter_code
_entity_poly.pdbx_strand_id
1 'polypeptide(L)'
;MHRIRILAAVSVATLLAGCQTTGTVQQNAGGAYVGLQHAEVVLERDILVPAGQARVFVQGGEPVSAAGLSGAFDSYRPHCAFEIGSVDHGGRPISAGVFKVVRVEPTIVPVVSAAPLQVAWSGGFVGGGSQSYYDGYHFWLTSDTDRDVRRMTCYGVYAEPYELYPPTIGDINAALGTVARLKYR
;
A
#
# COMPACT_ATOMS: atom_id res chain seq x y z
N MET A 1 27.09 33.65 -33.07
CA MET A 1 25.82 33.71 -32.31
C MET A 1 25.05 32.38 -32.22
N HIS A 2 25.25 31.39 -33.11
CA HIS A 2 24.57 30.08 -33.01
C HIS A 2 25.10 29.14 -31.89
N ARG A 3 26.37 29.26 -31.49
CA ARG A 3 26.97 28.38 -30.45
C ARG A 3 26.46 28.65 -29.02
N ILE A 4 25.99 29.87 -28.74
CA ILE A 4 25.48 30.26 -27.41
C ILE A 4 24.06 29.73 -27.17
N ARG A 5 23.25 29.57 -28.22
CA ARG A 5 21.88 29.02 -28.12
C ARG A 5 21.86 27.52 -27.83
N ILE A 6 22.88 26.77 -28.24
CA ILE A 6 22.98 25.32 -28.01
C ILE A 6 23.35 25.02 -26.55
N LEU A 7 24.23 25.82 -25.94
CA LEU A 7 24.60 25.66 -24.52
C LEU A 7 23.44 25.94 -23.57
N ALA A 8 22.57 26.91 -23.87
CA ALA A 8 21.41 27.22 -23.04
C ALA A 8 20.37 26.08 -23.03
N ALA A 9 20.19 25.39 -24.16
CA ALA A 9 19.22 24.29 -24.27
C ALA A 9 19.66 23.02 -23.51
N VAL A 10 20.96 22.74 -23.46
CA VAL A 10 21.51 21.56 -22.76
C VAL A 10 21.43 21.72 -21.24
N SER A 11 21.63 22.93 -20.71
CA SER A 11 21.59 23.18 -19.26
C SER A 11 20.17 23.10 -18.65
N VAL A 12 19.13 23.31 -19.44
CA VAL A 12 17.73 23.18 -18.97
C VAL A 12 17.29 21.72 -18.90
N ALA A 13 17.78 20.86 -19.81
CA ALA A 13 17.42 19.45 -19.83
C ALA A 13 17.97 18.65 -18.64
N THR A 14 19.11 19.05 -18.06
CA THR A 14 19.70 18.39 -16.88
C THR A 14 19.05 18.78 -15.56
N LEU A 15 18.32 19.90 -15.49
CA LEU A 15 17.64 20.35 -14.28
C LEU A 15 16.31 19.63 -14.01
N LEU A 16 15.72 18.95 -15.00
CA LEU A 16 14.44 18.22 -14.84
C LEU A 16 14.60 16.74 -14.46
N ALA A 17 15.81 16.19 -14.41
CA ALA A 17 16.03 14.78 -14.05
C ALA A 17 16.04 14.52 -12.53
N GLY A 18 15.92 15.54 -11.69
CA GLY A 18 16.16 15.47 -10.24
C GLY A 18 15.01 14.93 -9.36
N CYS A 19 13.83 14.66 -9.90
CA CYS A 19 12.65 14.29 -9.09
C CYS A 19 12.12 12.87 -9.34
N GLN A 20 12.98 11.90 -9.69
CA GLN A 20 12.56 10.50 -9.62
C GLN A 20 12.65 10.01 -8.17
N THR A 21 11.63 10.33 -7.37
CA THR A 21 11.44 9.78 -6.01
C THR A 21 11.17 8.28 -6.12
N THR A 22 12.23 7.48 -6.11
CA THR A 22 12.11 6.05 -5.81
C THR A 22 12.01 5.93 -4.30
N GLY A 23 10.86 5.50 -3.78
CA GLY A 23 10.71 5.25 -2.35
C GLY A 23 11.64 4.14 -1.87
N THR A 24 12.15 4.30 -0.65
CA THR A 24 12.90 3.27 0.06
C THR A 24 12.03 2.61 1.11
N VAL A 25 12.28 1.32 1.37
CA VAL A 25 11.58 0.52 2.38
C VAL A 25 12.61 -0.16 3.25
N GLN A 26 12.33 -0.29 4.54
CA GLN A 26 13.23 -0.97 5.47
C GLN A 26 13.19 -2.48 5.23
N GLN A 27 14.35 -3.16 5.15
CA GLN A 27 14.38 -4.60 4.94
C GLN A 27 13.82 -5.39 6.12
N ASN A 28 14.27 -5.05 7.33
CA ASN A 28 13.92 -5.68 8.61
C ASN A 28 13.90 -4.60 9.70
N ALA A 29 13.26 -4.86 10.84
CA ALA A 29 13.17 -3.90 11.93
C ALA A 29 14.58 -3.46 12.39
N GLY A 30 14.83 -2.15 12.38
CA GLY A 30 16.16 -1.57 12.69
C GLY A 30 17.24 -1.80 11.61
N GLY A 31 16.89 -2.43 10.49
CA GLY A 31 17.79 -2.73 9.38
C GLY A 31 17.91 -1.59 8.36
N ALA A 32 18.63 -1.89 7.27
CA ALA A 32 18.87 -0.95 6.17
C ALA A 32 17.60 -0.64 5.38
N TYR A 33 17.54 0.59 4.87
CA TYR A 33 16.58 1.00 3.84
C TYR A 33 17.12 0.61 2.46
N VAL A 34 16.28 -0.01 1.65
CA VAL A 34 16.60 -0.34 0.28
C VAL A 34 15.69 0.37 -0.70
N GLY A 35 16.27 0.76 -1.84
CA GLY A 35 15.51 1.21 -2.98
C GLY A 35 14.79 0.02 -3.63
N LEU A 36 13.60 0.30 -4.15
CA LEU A 36 12.80 -0.70 -4.86
C LEU A 36 12.78 -0.40 -6.37
N GLN A 37 13.90 0.11 -6.90
CA GLN A 37 14.06 0.25 -8.36
C GLN A 37 13.93 -1.14 -8.98
N HIS A 38 13.02 -1.29 -9.96
CA HIS A 38 12.76 -2.57 -10.62
C HIS A 38 12.23 -3.69 -9.72
N ALA A 39 11.64 -3.37 -8.57
CA ALA A 39 10.94 -4.35 -7.76
C ALA A 39 9.71 -4.89 -8.51
N GLU A 40 9.32 -6.11 -8.16
CA GLU A 40 8.17 -6.81 -8.73
C GLU A 40 7.31 -7.38 -7.61
N VAL A 41 5.99 -7.32 -7.79
CA VAL A 41 5.04 -8.11 -7.02
C VAL A 41 4.68 -9.32 -7.86
N VAL A 42 5.08 -10.50 -7.40
CA VAL A 42 4.73 -11.77 -8.03
C VAL A 42 3.51 -12.31 -7.31
N LEU A 43 2.36 -12.30 -7.99
CA LEU A 43 1.14 -12.93 -7.52
C LEU A 43 1.18 -14.42 -7.92
N GLU A 44 1.26 -15.30 -6.92
CA GLU A 44 1.50 -16.73 -7.10
C GLU A 44 0.22 -17.50 -7.47
N ARG A 45 -0.95 -16.92 -7.20
CA ARG A 45 -2.27 -17.47 -7.55
C ARG A 45 -3.30 -16.37 -7.76
N ASP A 46 -4.37 -16.68 -8.48
CA ASP A 46 -5.48 -15.76 -8.67
C ASP A 46 -6.11 -15.37 -7.34
N ILE A 47 -6.48 -14.09 -7.21
CA ILE A 47 -7.24 -13.57 -6.06
C ILE A 47 -8.52 -12.90 -6.55
N LEU A 48 -9.64 -13.18 -5.87
CA LEU A 48 -10.93 -12.62 -6.23
C LEU A 48 -11.13 -11.26 -5.57
N VAL A 49 -11.38 -10.22 -6.37
CA VAL A 49 -11.94 -8.97 -5.89
C VAL A 49 -13.47 -9.13 -5.85
N PRO A 50 -14.12 -9.03 -4.67
CA PRO A 50 -15.56 -9.20 -4.55
C PRO A 50 -16.35 -8.14 -5.32
N ALA A 51 -17.58 -8.46 -5.71
CA ALA A 51 -18.47 -7.51 -6.37
C ALA A 51 -18.66 -6.22 -5.55
N GLY A 52 -18.66 -5.07 -6.22
CA GLY A 52 -18.84 -3.77 -5.57
C GLY A 52 -17.63 -3.27 -4.76
N GLN A 53 -16.48 -3.95 -4.84
CA GLN A 53 -15.27 -3.56 -4.12
C GLN A 53 -14.12 -3.31 -5.09
N ALA A 54 -13.34 -2.26 -4.88
CA ALA A 54 -12.13 -2.03 -5.69
C ALA A 54 -10.89 -2.71 -5.11
N ARG A 55 -11.02 -3.38 -3.95
CA ARG A 55 -9.88 -3.89 -3.19
C ARG A 55 -10.15 -5.27 -2.63
N VAL A 56 -9.11 -6.08 -2.59
CA VAL A 56 -9.05 -7.32 -1.81
C VAL A 56 -7.89 -7.23 -0.84
N PHE A 57 -8.15 -7.51 0.44
CA PHE A 57 -7.14 -7.52 1.48
C PHE A 57 -6.48 -8.89 1.56
N VAL A 58 -5.21 -8.93 1.90
CA VAL A 58 -4.40 -10.13 2.07
C VAL A 58 -3.68 -10.03 3.40
N GLN A 59 -3.82 -11.05 4.22
CA GLN A 59 -3.15 -11.15 5.51
C GLN A 59 -2.82 -12.62 5.81
N GLY A 60 -1.61 -12.87 6.31
CA GLY A 60 -1.16 -14.22 6.64
C GLY A 60 -1.16 -15.20 5.45
N GLY A 61 -1.04 -14.70 4.23
CA GLY A 61 -1.06 -15.55 3.02
C GLY A 61 -2.45 -15.87 2.46
N GLU A 62 -3.51 -15.24 2.95
CA GLU A 62 -4.87 -15.49 2.46
C GLU A 62 -5.61 -14.18 2.13
N PRO A 63 -6.48 -14.17 1.10
CA PRO A 63 -7.45 -13.10 0.92
C PRO A 63 -8.41 -13.04 2.12
N VAL A 64 -8.60 -11.87 2.69
CA VAL A 64 -9.46 -11.63 3.86
C VAL A 64 -10.49 -10.55 3.55
N SER A 65 -11.69 -10.68 4.13
CA SER A 65 -12.74 -9.67 3.99
C SER A 65 -12.47 -8.50 4.95
N ALA A 66 -12.53 -7.26 4.43
CA ALA A 66 -12.43 -6.05 5.25
C ALA A 66 -13.61 -5.91 6.23
N ALA A 67 -14.78 -6.44 5.86
CA ALA A 67 -15.91 -6.57 6.76
C ALA A 67 -15.57 -7.66 7.78
N GLY A 68 -15.23 -7.26 9.00
CA GLY A 68 -14.86 -8.13 10.13
C GLY A 68 -15.95 -9.08 10.64
N LEU A 69 -16.88 -9.50 9.79
CA LEU A 69 -17.96 -10.44 10.11
C LEU A 69 -17.45 -11.88 10.26
N SER A 70 -16.22 -12.18 9.84
CA SER A 70 -15.61 -13.52 9.92
C SER A 70 -14.38 -13.62 10.82
N GLY A 71 -13.98 -12.54 11.52
CA GLY A 71 -12.78 -12.54 12.38
C GLY A 71 -11.45 -12.76 11.64
N ALA A 72 -11.44 -12.72 10.30
CA ALA A 72 -10.27 -13.07 9.49
C ALA A 72 -9.24 -11.93 9.34
N PHE A 73 -9.68 -10.66 9.45
CA PHE A 73 -8.80 -9.50 9.37
C PHE A 73 -8.44 -9.00 10.78
N ASP A 74 -7.15 -8.99 11.09
CA ASP A 74 -6.59 -8.48 12.33
C ASP A 74 -5.88 -7.15 12.07
N SER A 75 -6.46 -6.04 12.53
CA SER A 75 -5.91 -4.70 12.39
C SER A 75 -4.57 -4.51 13.10
N TYR A 76 -4.23 -5.37 14.07
CA TYR A 76 -3.00 -5.30 14.83
C TYR A 76 -1.86 -6.11 14.19
N ARG A 77 -2.04 -6.55 12.95
CA ARG A 77 -1.03 -7.26 12.17
C ARG A 77 -0.83 -6.59 10.80
N PRO A 78 0.41 -6.62 10.27
CA PRO A 78 0.67 -6.16 8.91
C PRO A 78 -0.24 -6.85 7.89
N HIS A 79 -0.66 -6.10 6.90
CA HIS A 79 -1.53 -6.58 5.83
C HIS A 79 -1.27 -5.81 4.55
N CYS A 80 -1.70 -6.39 3.43
CA CYS A 80 -1.66 -5.75 2.13
C CYS A 80 -3.04 -5.74 1.48
N ALA A 81 -3.26 -4.87 0.51
CA ALA A 81 -4.47 -4.85 -0.30
C ALA A 81 -4.11 -4.59 -1.76
N PHE A 82 -4.66 -5.41 -2.66
CA PHE A 82 -4.57 -5.20 -4.10
C PHE A 82 -5.77 -4.39 -4.57
N GLU A 83 -5.53 -3.35 -5.36
CA GLU A 83 -6.54 -2.41 -5.84
C GLU A 83 -6.68 -2.48 -7.38
N ILE A 84 -7.93 -2.59 -7.83
CA ILE A 84 -8.33 -2.55 -9.25
C ILE A 84 -9.00 -1.23 -9.59
N GLY A 85 -9.32 -1.04 -10.87
CA GLY A 85 -9.70 0.25 -11.37
C GLY A 85 -11.13 0.69 -11.11
N SER A 86 -12.03 -0.25 -10.89
CA SER A 86 -13.47 0.00 -10.80
C SER A 86 -14.08 -0.79 -9.65
N VAL A 87 -15.16 -0.25 -9.08
CA VAL A 87 -16.07 -0.99 -8.20
C VAL A 87 -17.25 -1.59 -8.97
N ASP A 88 -17.48 -1.14 -10.21
CA ASP A 88 -18.55 -1.59 -11.07
C ASP A 88 -18.16 -2.88 -11.79
N HIS A 89 -18.28 -3.99 -11.08
CA HIS A 89 -18.08 -5.34 -11.59
C HIS A 89 -18.83 -6.36 -10.71
N GLY A 90 -19.22 -7.50 -11.29
CA GLY A 90 -19.89 -8.61 -10.60
C GLY A 90 -18.97 -9.49 -9.75
N GLY A 91 -17.80 -8.97 -9.35
CA GLY A 91 -16.67 -9.75 -8.86
C GLY A 91 -15.74 -10.16 -10.00
N ARG A 92 -14.43 -10.05 -9.79
CA ARG A 92 -13.44 -10.41 -10.82
C ARG A 92 -12.13 -10.92 -10.22
N PRO A 93 -11.46 -11.87 -10.87
CA PRO A 93 -10.12 -12.26 -10.46
C PRO A 93 -9.09 -11.18 -10.87
N ILE A 94 -8.08 -11.04 -10.04
CA ILE A 94 -6.75 -10.59 -10.45
C ILE A 94 -5.94 -11.84 -10.73
N SER A 95 -5.51 -12.00 -11.98
CA SER A 95 -4.81 -13.21 -12.42
C SER A 95 -3.39 -13.27 -11.85
N ALA A 96 -2.93 -14.48 -11.51
CA ALA A 96 -1.55 -14.76 -11.16
C ALA A 96 -0.59 -14.22 -12.22
N GLY A 97 0.54 -13.69 -11.79
CA GLY A 97 1.48 -13.04 -12.70
C GLY A 97 2.43 -12.07 -12.02
N VAL A 98 3.15 -11.32 -12.85
CA VAL A 98 4.16 -10.38 -12.40
C VAL A 98 3.68 -8.95 -12.65
N PHE A 99 3.69 -8.16 -11.58
CA PHE A 99 3.36 -6.74 -11.60
C PHE A 99 4.64 -5.95 -11.30
N LYS A 100 5.05 -5.10 -12.24
CA LYS A 100 6.22 -4.24 -12.05
C LYS A 100 5.86 -3.09 -11.11
N VAL A 101 6.70 -2.85 -10.11
CA VAL A 101 6.57 -1.69 -9.23
C VAL A 101 7.15 -0.48 -9.95
N VAL A 102 6.30 0.47 -10.31
CA VAL A 102 6.71 1.69 -11.02
C VAL A 102 6.93 2.88 -10.08
N ARG A 103 6.36 2.84 -8.88
CA ARG A 103 6.51 3.88 -7.87
C ARG A 103 6.19 3.34 -6.48
N VAL A 104 6.95 3.78 -5.48
CA VAL A 104 6.71 3.50 -4.06
C VAL A 104 6.49 4.83 -3.36
N GLU A 105 5.37 4.96 -2.67
CA GLU A 105 4.94 6.19 -2.01
C GLU A 105 4.54 5.88 -0.56
N PRO A 106 5.18 6.51 0.45
CA PRO A 106 4.74 6.39 1.83
C PRO A 106 3.33 6.92 2.03
N THR A 107 2.57 6.33 2.94
CA THR A 107 1.18 6.72 3.20
C THR A 107 0.83 6.53 4.67
N ILE A 108 0.15 7.53 5.24
CA ILE A 108 -0.42 7.46 6.58
C ILE A 108 -1.92 7.75 6.46
N VAL A 109 -2.75 6.86 7.00
CA VAL A 109 -4.21 7.00 6.95
C VAL A 109 -4.81 6.97 8.36
N PRO A 110 -5.65 7.94 8.74
CA PRO A 110 -6.39 7.89 10.00
C PRO A 110 -7.48 6.83 9.91
N VAL A 111 -7.66 6.09 11.00
CA VAL A 111 -8.81 5.21 11.20
C VAL A 111 -9.81 5.95 12.08
N VAL A 112 -10.82 6.55 11.46
CA VAL A 112 -11.89 7.20 12.21
C VAL A 112 -12.91 6.16 12.66
N SER A 113 -13.01 5.96 13.97
CA SER A 113 -14.15 5.27 14.58
C SER A 113 -15.27 6.29 14.80
N ALA A 114 -16.44 6.03 14.23
CA ALA A 114 -17.65 6.81 14.48
C ALA A 114 -18.38 6.36 15.76
N ALA A 115 -17.71 5.66 16.69
CA ALA A 115 -18.33 5.21 17.93
C ALA A 115 -18.52 6.41 18.89
N PRO A 116 -19.77 6.71 19.33
CA PRO A 116 -20.00 7.77 20.30
C PRO A 116 -19.39 7.38 21.65
N LEU A 117 -18.51 8.23 22.18
CA LEU A 117 -17.98 8.08 23.55
C LEU A 117 -19.11 8.42 24.54
N GLN A 118 -19.55 7.44 25.34
CA GLN A 118 -20.54 7.68 26.40
C GLN A 118 -19.81 8.20 27.65
N VAL A 119 -19.94 9.51 27.94
CA VAL A 119 -19.47 10.10 29.19
C VAL A 119 -20.60 10.10 30.23
N ALA A 120 -20.32 9.60 31.43
CA ALA A 120 -21.31 9.42 32.50
C ALA A 120 -21.68 10.70 33.27
N TRP A 121 -21.12 11.86 32.89
CA TRP A 121 -21.41 13.12 33.56
C TRP A 121 -22.10 14.05 32.58
N SER A 122 -23.38 14.32 32.86
CA SER A 122 -24.27 15.27 32.16
C SER A 122 -24.52 15.05 30.67
N GLY A 123 -25.25 13.98 30.29
CA GLY A 123 -26.13 13.91 29.09
C GLY A 123 -25.65 14.48 27.74
N GLY A 124 -24.35 14.68 27.56
CA GLY A 124 -23.75 15.38 26.44
C GLY A 124 -22.82 14.45 25.70
N PHE A 125 -23.03 14.34 24.39
CA PHE A 125 -22.13 13.61 23.50
C PHE A 125 -20.89 14.48 23.25
N VAL A 126 -19.74 14.06 23.76
CA VAL A 126 -18.44 14.64 23.39
C VAL A 126 -17.71 13.64 22.50
N GLY A 127 -17.50 14.02 21.24
CA GLY A 127 -16.75 13.23 20.27
C GLY A 127 -15.27 13.24 20.60
N GLY A 128 -14.81 12.28 21.39
CA GLY A 128 -13.39 12.03 21.67
C GLY A 128 -13.03 10.61 21.26
N GLY A 129 -12.75 10.38 19.99
CA GLY A 129 -12.23 9.10 19.50
C GLY A 129 -10.70 9.05 19.55
N SER A 130 -10.12 7.88 19.84
CA SER A 130 -8.70 7.66 19.58
C SER A 130 -8.41 7.87 18.10
N GLN A 131 -7.40 8.70 17.79
CA GLN A 131 -6.92 8.86 16.42
C GLN A 131 -5.81 7.85 16.21
N SER A 132 -6.18 6.63 15.86
CA SER A 132 -5.22 5.61 15.46
C SER A 132 -5.06 5.62 13.96
N TYR A 133 -3.88 5.21 13.49
CA TYR A 133 -3.47 5.34 12.11
C TYR A 133 -2.95 4.00 11.59
N TYR A 134 -2.87 3.90 10.27
CA TYR A 134 -1.95 2.99 9.60
C TYR A 134 -0.88 3.80 8.89
N ASP A 135 0.37 3.40 9.04
CA ASP A 135 1.50 3.84 8.22
C ASP A 135 1.92 2.69 7.31
N GLY A 136 2.40 3.03 6.12
CA GLY A 136 2.62 2.06 5.09
C GLY A 136 3.10 2.62 3.77
N TYR A 137 2.94 1.80 2.74
CA TYR A 137 3.43 2.09 1.39
C TYR A 137 2.39 1.77 0.34
N HIS A 138 2.26 2.68 -0.61
CA HIS A 138 1.62 2.48 -1.89
C HIS A 138 2.66 2.00 -2.92
N PHE A 139 2.55 0.76 -3.36
CA PHE A 139 3.29 0.19 -4.49
C PHE A 139 2.44 0.30 -5.74
N TRP A 140 2.72 1.30 -6.57
CA TRP A 140 2.04 1.48 -7.84
C TRP A 140 2.52 0.44 -8.83
N LEU A 141 1.58 -0.25 -9.46
CA LEU A 141 1.81 -1.44 -10.26
C LEU A 141 1.52 -1.17 -11.74
N THR A 142 2.22 -1.90 -12.59
CA THR A 142 1.85 -2.06 -14.00
C THR A 142 2.01 -3.51 -14.42
N SER A 143 1.15 -3.98 -15.31
CA SER A 143 1.19 -5.31 -15.89
C SER A 143 0.77 -5.26 -17.35
N ASP A 144 1.42 -6.07 -18.18
CA ASP A 144 1.05 -6.22 -19.58
C ASP A 144 -0.20 -7.11 -19.74
N THR A 145 -0.50 -7.96 -18.75
CA THR A 145 -1.59 -8.95 -18.79
C THR A 145 -2.84 -8.53 -18.04
N ASP A 146 -2.72 -7.76 -16.95
CA ASP A 146 -3.86 -7.25 -16.17
C ASP A 146 -3.65 -5.75 -15.85
N ARG A 147 -4.03 -4.91 -16.81
CA ARG A 147 -3.82 -3.44 -16.77
C ARG A 147 -4.75 -2.72 -15.79
N ASP A 148 -5.77 -3.39 -15.28
CA ASP A 148 -6.74 -2.79 -14.38
C ASP A 148 -6.25 -2.82 -12.92
N VAL A 149 -5.26 -3.66 -12.59
CA VAL A 149 -4.57 -3.63 -11.29
C VAL A 149 -3.70 -2.38 -11.22
N ARG A 150 -3.98 -1.51 -10.25
CA ARG A 150 -3.30 -0.22 -10.13
C ARG A 150 -2.20 -0.22 -9.09
N ARG A 151 -2.46 -0.87 -7.95
CA ARG A 151 -1.66 -0.66 -6.75
C ARG A 151 -1.80 -1.82 -5.78
N MET A 152 -0.70 -2.18 -5.13
CA MET A 152 -0.70 -2.89 -3.86
C MET A 152 -0.40 -1.88 -2.74
N THR A 153 -1.20 -1.85 -1.69
CA THR A 153 -0.92 -1.03 -0.51
C THR A 153 -0.65 -1.95 0.66
N CYS A 154 0.44 -1.75 1.38
CA CYS A 154 0.73 -2.52 2.59
C CYS A 154 0.88 -1.60 3.78
N TYR A 155 0.27 -2.00 4.89
CA TYR A 155 0.24 -1.24 6.13
C TYR A 155 0.88 -2.06 7.26
N GLY A 156 1.47 -1.33 8.21
CA GLY A 156 1.87 -1.84 9.50
C GLY A 156 0.66 -2.11 10.38
N VAL A 157 0.90 -2.12 11.69
CA VAL A 157 -0.15 -2.34 12.68
C VAL A 157 -0.98 -1.07 12.90
N TYR A 158 -2.23 -1.25 13.31
CA TYR A 158 -3.05 -0.19 13.86
C TYR A 158 -2.43 0.32 15.17
N ALA A 159 -2.02 1.59 15.19
CA ALA A 159 -1.30 2.17 16.31
C ALA A 159 -1.60 3.66 16.51
N GLU A 160 -1.28 4.17 17.70
CA GLU A 160 -1.23 5.61 17.95
C GLU A 160 0.01 6.25 17.27
N PRO A 161 0.02 7.57 17.02
CA PRO A 161 1.08 8.21 16.24
C PRO A 161 2.52 7.96 16.72
N TYR A 162 2.75 7.75 18.01
CA TYR A 162 4.10 7.54 18.57
C TYR A 162 4.56 6.07 18.52
N GLU A 163 3.64 5.14 18.27
CA GLU A 163 3.90 3.70 18.07
C GLU A 163 3.80 3.31 16.59
N LEU A 164 3.54 4.28 15.72
CA LEU A 164 3.32 4.07 14.31
C LEU A 164 4.63 3.81 13.59
N TYR A 165 4.74 2.66 12.93
CA TYR A 165 5.84 2.32 12.05
C TYR A 165 5.30 1.67 10.77
N PRO A 166 5.89 1.99 9.60
CA PRO A 166 5.53 1.33 8.36
C PRO A 166 6.06 -0.12 8.37
N PRO A 167 5.46 -1.03 7.60
CA PRO A 167 5.88 -2.43 7.59
C PRO A 167 7.24 -2.56 6.87
N THR A 168 8.08 -3.45 7.37
CA THR A 168 9.33 -3.82 6.69
C THR A 168 9.05 -4.72 5.49
N ILE A 169 10.05 -4.95 4.63
CA ILE A 169 9.91 -5.92 3.54
C ILE A 169 9.65 -7.34 4.08
N GLY A 170 10.25 -7.68 5.23
CA GLY A 170 9.94 -8.92 5.95
C GLY A 170 8.46 -9.01 6.32
N ASP A 171 7.89 -7.95 6.89
CA ASP A 171 6.48 -7.89 7.28
C ASP A 171 5.55 -7.97 6.06
N ILE A 172 5.89 -7.25 4.98
CA ILE A 172 5.14 -7.26 3.72
C ILE A 172 5.10 -8.70 3.17
N ASN A 173 6.24 -9.36 3.05
CA ASN A 173 6.29 -10.73 2.52
C ASN A 173 5.63 -11.75 3.46
N ALA A 174 5.67 -11.53 4.78
CA ALA A 174 4.93 -12.36 5.74
C ALA A 174 3.40 -12.18 5.61
N ALA A 175 2.93 -10.95 5.39
CA ALA A 175 1.51 -10.67 5.17
C ALA A 175 1.00 -11.27 3.85
N LEU A 176 1.78 -11.12 2.77
CA LEU A 176 1.46 -11.68 1.45
C LEU A 176 1.55 -13.22 1.44
N GLY A 177 2.46 -13.80 2.23
CA GLY A 177 2.57 -15.24 2.44
C GLY A 177 2.61 -16.07 1.16
N THR A 178 1.64 -16.95 0.98
CA THR A 178 1.51 -17.84 -0.19
C THR A 178 0.76 -17.21 -1.36
N VAL A 179 0.12 -16.05 -1.18
CA VAL A 179 -0.62 -15.35 -2.24
C VAL A 179 0.33 -14.63 -3.18
N ALA A 180 1.30 -13.92 -2.63
CA ALA A 180 2.22 -13.11 -3.43
C ALA A 180 3.58 -12.94 -2.75
N ARG A 181 4.51 -12.35 -3.48
CA ARG A 181 5.83 -11.96 -2.96
C ARG A 181 6.30 -10.65 -3.58
N LEU A 182 6.79 -9.75 -2.73
CA LEU A 182 7.58 -8.60 -3.16
C LEU A 182 9.03 -9.03 -3.39
N LYS A 183 9.47 -9.02 -4.64
CA LYS A 183 10.84 -9.31 -5.06
C LYS A 183 11.57 -8.00 -5.37
N TYR A 184 12.78 -7.88 -4.85
CA TYR A 184 13.68 -6.75 -5.06
C TYR A 184 15.12 -7.26 -5.19
N ARG A 185 16.00 -6.49 -5.81
CA ARG A 185 17.42 -6.83 -6.01
C ARG A 185 18.31 -5.82 -5.34
#